data_AF-A0A5E4QLR0-F1
#
_entry.id   AF-A0A5E4QLR0-F1
#
_cell.length_a   1.000
_cell.length_b   1.000
_cell.length_c   1.000
_cell.angle_alpha   90.00
_cell.angle_beta   90.00
_cell.angle_gamma   90.00
#
_symmetry.space_group_name_H-M   'P 1'
#
loop_
_entity.id
_entity.type
_entity.pdbx_description
1 polymer ?
#
loop_
_entity_poly.entity_id
_entity_poly.type
_entity_poly.pdbx_seq_one_letter_code
_entity_poly.pdbx_strand_id
1 'polypeptide(L)'
;MTSLLSSFRREKGKEKKSKRTGKGTSDTYTSGWFAYNALKFLVDRNTPRKRKNTSHPGVKPVLSIETVCKGIEQARKALRKGIQDNDIDVDVAKTFLYFYAKKVKGKLDDDWMSYSLTIGIRVTEVTPLDIIQEDY
;
A
#
# COMPACT_ATOMS: atom_id res chain seq x y z
N MET A 1 -20.59 -41.50 -5.92
CA MET A 1 -19.22 -41.50 -6.46
C MET A 1 -18.36 -40.53 -5.66
N THR A 2 -17.34 -41.00 -4.94
CA THR A 2 -16.41 -40.14 -4.19
C THR A 2 -15.30 -39.67 -5.13
N SER A 3 -15.22 -38.36 -5.40
CA SER A 3 -14.12 -37.79 -6.19
C SER A 3 -12.82 -37.74 -5.37
N LEU A 4 -11.66 -37.82 -6.03
CA LEU A 4 -10.35 -37.70 -5.38
C LEU A 4 -10.24 -36.44 -4.49
N LEU A 5 -10.82 -35.32 -4.94
CA LEU A 5 -10.86 -34.07 -4.17
C LEU A 5 -11.71 -34.18 -2.90
N SER A 6 -12.81 -34.95 -2.94
CA SER A 6 -13.66 -35.18 -1.77
C SER A 6 -12.93 -36.01 -0.70
N SER A 7 -12.19 -37.04 -1.11
CA SER A 7 -11.35 -37.84 -0.23
C SER A 7 -10.22 -37.03 0.39
N PHE A 8 -9.54 -36.18 -0.41
CA PHE A 8 -8.50 -35.28 0.08
C PHE A 8 -9.03 -34.29 1.13
N ARG A 9 -10.17 -33.64 0.86
CA ARG A 9 -10.80 -32.70 1.80
C ARG A 9 -11.17 -33.37 3.12
N ARG A 10 -11.64 -34.62 3.06
CA ARG A 10 -11.98 -35.42 4.26
C ARG A 10 -10.74 -35.71 5.12
N GLU A 11 -9.66 -36.20 4.50
CA GLU A 11 -8.42 -36.50 5.23
C GLU A 11 -7.79 -35.22 5.82
N LYS A 12 -7.80 -34.11 5.08
CA LYS A 12 -7.39 -32.80 5.58
C LYS A 12 -8.21 -32.35 6.78
N GLY A 13 -9.52 -32.59 6.75
CA GLY A 13 -10.42 -32.30 7.86
C GLY A 13 -10.08 -33.08 9.13
N LYS A 14 -9.67 -34.35 9.01
CA LYS A 14 -9.23 -35.17 10.15
C LYS A 14 -7.92 -34.66 10.75
N GLU A 15 -6.92 -34.37 9.91
CA GLU A 15 -5.64 -33.81 10.37
C GLU A 15 -5.83 -32.44 11.06
N LYS A 16 -6.67 -31.56 10.49
CA LYS A 16 -6.99 -30.26 11.12
C LYS A 16 -7.68 -30.44 12.48
N LYS A 17 -8.61 -31.39 12.60
CA LYS A 17 -9.31 -31.67 13.86
C LYS A 17 -8.40 -32.26 14.93
N SER A 18 -7.39 -33.05 14.55
CA SER A 18 -6.42 -33.59 15.52
C SER A 18 -5.47 -32.54 16.09
N LYS A 19 -5.17 -31.47 15.34
CA LYS A 19 -4.26 -30.38 15.74
C LYS A 19 -4.94 -29.30 16.59
N ARG A 20 -5.67 -29.69 17.64
CA ARG A 20 -6.29 -28.75 18.59
C ARG A 20 -5.31 -28.42 19.72
N THR A 21 -5.38 -27.20 20.25
CA THR A 21 -4.55 -26.71 21.36
C THR A 21 -4.59 -27.68 22.55
N GLY A 22 -3.42 -28.08 23.05
CA GLY A 22 -3.26 -29.02 24.18
C GLY A 22 -2.90 -30.47 23.82
N LYS A 23 -2.78 -30.82 22.53
CA LYS A 23 -2.37 -32.17 22.09
C LYS A 23 -0.86 -32.24 21.77
N GLY A 24 -0.20 -33.30 22.24
CA GLY A 24 1.21 -33.57 21.94
C GLY A 24 1.43 -34.04 20.49
N THR A 25 2.67 -33.95 20.00
CA THR A 25 3.05 -34.34 18.63
C THR A 25 2.70 -35.79 18.30
N SER A 26 2.73 -36.69 19.30
CA SER A 26 2.35 -38.11 19.16
C SER A 26 0.86 -38.33 18.83
N ASP A 27 -0.01 -37.38 19.15
CA ASP A 27 -1.47 -37.53 19.06
C ASP A 27 -2.08 -36.89 17.81
N THR A 28 -1.22 -36.39 16.92
CA THR A 28 -1.62 -35.76 15.66
C THR A 28 -1.86 -36.83 14.62
N TYR A 29 -3.08 -36.89 14.10
CA TYR A 29 -3.45 -37.83 13.04
C TYR A 29 -2.66 -37.52 11.77
N THR A 30 -1.87 -38.49 11.30
CA THR A 30 -1.29 -38.50 9.96
C THR A 30 -2.17 -39.36 9.05
N SER A 31 -2.54 -38.84 7.88
CA SER A 31 -3.41 -39.60 6.99
C SER A 31 -2.63 -40.73 6.31
N GLY A 32 -3.13 -41.97 6.41
CA GLY A 32 -2.60 -43.11 5.64
C GLY A 32 -3.11 -43.17 4.19
N TRP A 33 -3.84 -42.16 3.71
CA TRP A 33 -4.39 -42.18 2.37
C TRP A 33 -3.31 -41.92 1.32
N PHE A 34 -3.11 -42.87 0.40
CA PHE A 34 -1.98 -42.91 -0.54
C PHE A 34 -1.76 -41.60 -1.32
N ALA A 35 -2.84 -40.91 -1.69
CA ALA A 35 -2.77 -39.68 -2.48
C ALA A 35 -2.67 -38.40 -1.63
N TYR A 36 -2.69 -38.48 -0.29
CA TYR A 36 -2.73 -37.28 0.55
C TYR A 36 -1.48 -36.41 0.40
N ASN A 37 -0.29 -37.02 0.49
CA ASN A 37 0.98 -36.31 0.33
C ASN A 37 1.13 -35.74 -1.07
N ALA A 38 0.74 -36.51 -2.09
CA ALA A 38 0.78 -36.08 -3.49
C ALA A 38 -0.18 -34.91 -3.78
N LEU A 39 -1.30 -34.80 -3.06
CA LEU A 39 -2.30 -33.73 -3.23
C LEU A 39 -2.12 -32.56 -2.24
N LYS A 40 -1.08 -32.58 -1.39
CA LYS A 40 -0.83 -31.55 -0.37
C LYS A 40 -0.62 -30.16 -0.97
N PHE A 41 -0.11 -30.07 -2.20
CA PHE A 41 0.02 -28.81 -2.95
C PHE A 41 -1.33 -28.09 -3.14
N LEU A 42 -2.47 -28.80 -3.12
CA LEU A 42 -3.80 -28.19 -3.20
C LEU A 42 -4.17 -27.37 -1.95
N VAL A 43 -3.41 -27.49 -0.86
CA VAL A 43 -3.56 -26.63 0.31
C VAL A 43 -2.98 -25.24 0.06
N ASP A 44 -1.91 -25.18 -0.73
CA ASP A 44 -1.20 -23.95 -1.10
C ASP A 44 -1.85 -23.28 -2.32
N ARG A 45 -3.19 -23.17 -2.29
CA ARG A 45 -3.87 -22.34 -3.28
C ARG A 45 -3.60 -20.89 -2.93
N ASN A 46 -3.12 -20.15 -3.92
CA ASN A 46 -2.96 -18.70 -3.84
C ASN A 46 -4.35 -18.05 -3.70
N THR A 47 -4.89 -18.00 -2.48
CA THR A 47 -6.17 -17.34 -2.20
C THR A 47 -5.90 -15.85 -2.10
N PRO A 48 -6.30 -15.03 -3.10
CA PRO A 48 -6.05 -13.60 -3.06
C PRO A 48 -6.76 -13.01 -1.83
N ARG A 49 -6.08 -12.10 -1.14
CA ARG A 49 -6.69 -11.33 -0.04
C ARG A 49 -7.92 -10.62 -0.59
N LYS A 50 -9.07 -10.76 0.09
CA LYS A 50 -10.29 -10.02 -0.28
C LYS A 50 -9.96 -8.52 -0.30
N ARG A 51 -10.15 -7.89 -1.46
CA ARG A 51 -9.99 -6.43 -1.60
C ARG A 51 -11.11 -5.75 -0.82
N LYS A 52 -10.79 -4.66 -0.10
CA LYS A 52 -11.82 -3.75 0.40
C LYS A 52 -12.23 -2.87 -0.77
N ASN A 53 -13.54 -2.73 -1.01
CA ASN A 53 -14.04 -1.70 -1.91
C ASN A 53 -13.90 -0.37 -1.17
N THR A 54 -12.96 0.48 -1.58
CA THR A 54 -12.87 1.87 -1.13
C THR A 54 -13.61 2.73 -2.13
N SER A 55 -14.71 3.36 -1.70
CA SER A 55 -15.33 4.45 -2.46
C SER A 55 -14.39 5.65 -2.42
N HIS A 56 -14.13 6.28 -3.57
CA HIS A 56 -13.35 7.51 -3.59
C HIS A 56 -14.23 8.66 -3.08
N PRO A 57 -13.76 9.52 -2.15
CA PRO A 57 -14.57 10.60 -1.58
C PRO A 57 -14.89 11.73 -2.56
N GLY A 58 -14.26 11.77 -3.75
CA GLY A 58 -14.48 12.82 -4.74
C GLY A 58 -13.86 14.17 -4.33
N VAL A 59 -12.96 14.16 -3.36
CA VAL A 59 -12.29 15.35 -2.81
C VAL A 59 -10.78 15.14 -2.88
N LYS A 60 -10.03 16.21 -3.16
CA LYS A 60 -8.56 16.17 -3.11
C LYS A 60 -8.11 15.78 -1.70
N PRO A 61 -7.07 14.95 -1.56
CA PRO A 61 -6.46 14.72 -0.25
C PRO A 61 -5.96 16.04 0.32
N VAL A 62 -6.11 16.18 1.63
CA VAL A 62 -5.71 17.37 2.37
C VAL A 62 -4.29 17.19 2.91
N LEU A 63 -3.45 18.23 2.81
CA LEU A 63 -2.08 18.23 3.30
C LEU A 63 -1.82 19.47 4.17
N SER A 64 -1.59 19.24 5.45
CA SER A 64 -1.20 20.27 6.42
C SER A 64 0.32 20.24 6.58
N ILE A 65 1.02 21.29 6.14
CA ILE A 65 2.48 21.43 6.30
C ILE A 65 2.76 22.63 7.17
N GLU A 66 3.32 22.39 8.34
CA GLU A 66 3.87 23.45 9.18
C GLU A 66 5.19 23.93 8.57
N THR A 67 5.18 25.09 7.92
CA THR A 67 6.39 25.61 7.26
C THR A 67 7.37 26.17 8.28
N VAL A 68 8.55 25.54 8.39
CA VAL A 68 9.61 25.94 9.35
C VAL A 68 10.43 27.13 8.86
N CYS A 69 10.51 27.34 7.54
CA CYS A 69 11.32 28.39 6.91
C CYS A 69 10.51 29.14 5.85
N LYS A 70 10.81 30.44 5.65
CA LYS A 70 10.09 31.32 4.72
C LYS A 70 10.64 31.33 3.29
N GLY A 71 11.67 30.53 2.99
CA GLY A 71 12.32 30.56 1.68
C GLY A 71 12.97 29.24 1.27
N ILE A 72 12.89 28.94 -0.03
CA ILE A 72 13.43 27.70 -0.63
C ILE A 72 14.95 27.56 -0.43
N GLU A 73 15.71 28.65 -0.52
CA GLU A 73 17.18 28.60 -0.36
C GLU A 73 17.60 28.33 1.08
N GLN A 74 16.87 28.88 2.05
CA GLN A 74 17.09 28.59 3.47
C GLN A 74 16.80 27.12 3.77
N ALA A 75 15.64 26.63 3.29
CA ALA A 75 15.27 25.23 3.41
C ALA A 75 16.30 24.31 2.73
N ARG A 76 16.80 24.68 1.54
CA ARG A 76 17.83 23.94 0.80
C ARG A 76 19.15 23.87 1.56
N LYS A 77 19.59 24.97 2.17
CA LYS A 77 20.82 25.02 2.96
C LYS A 77 20.72 24.14 4.20
N ALA A 78 19.61 24.25 4.94
CA ALA A 78 19.33 23.43 6.11
C ALA A 78 19.26 21.93 5.75
N LEU A 79 18.55 21.60 4.67
CA LEU A 79 18.45 20.24 4.14
C LEU A 79 19.82 19.66 3.77
N ARG A 80 20.65 20.41 3.04
CA ARG A 80 21.99 19.95 2.64
C ARG A 80 22.87 19.69 3.85
N LYS A 81 22.83 20.57 4.85
CA LYS A 81 23.55 20.39 6.11
C LYS A 81 23.07 19.13 6.83
N GLY A 82 21.76 18.95 6.99
CA GLY A 82 21.21 17.76 7.64
C GLY A 82 21.54 16.45 6.92
N ILE A 83 21.56 16.44 5.58
CA ILE A 83 21.99 15.26 4.80
C ILE A 83 23.49 14.97 5.03
N GLN A 84 24.34 16.00 5.06
CA GLN A 84 25.78 15.83 5.31
C GLN A 84 26.08 15.33 6.72
N ASP A 85 25.33 15.84 7.70
CA ASP A 85 25.44 15.46 9.10
C ASP A 85 24.70 14.13 9.38
N ASN A 86 24.01 13.57 8.38
CA ASN A 86 23.12 12.39 8.47
C ASN A 86 22.04 12.52 9.57
N ASP A 87 21.62 13.75 9.84
CA ASP A 87 20.61 14.14 10.82
C ASP A 87 19.70 15.20 10.21
N ILE A 88 18.63 14.74 9.58
CA ILE A 88 17.69 15.60 8.85
C ILE A 88 16.33 15.60 9.53
N ASP A 89 15.87 16.79 9.88
CA ASP A 89 14.51 16.98 10.36
C ASP A 89 13.50 16.82 9.21
N VAL A 90 12.45 16.06 9.48
CA VAL A 90 11.37 15.76 8.54
C VAL A 90 10.65 17.04 8.14
N ASP A 91 10.49 18.00 9.05
CA ASP A 91 9.74 19.22 8.76
C ASP A 91 10.53 20.19 7.87
N VAL A 92 11.86 20.21 8.00
CA VAL A 92 12.76 20.88 7.05
C VAL A 92 12.65 20.25 5.66
N ALA A 93 12.59 18.92 5.58
CA ALA A 93 12.42 18.20 4.32
C ALA A 93 11.07 18.47 3.66
N LYS A 94 9.97 18.39 4.43
CA LYS A 94 8.60 18.73 3.96
C LYS A 94 8.55 20.16 3.42
N THR A 95 9.11 21.11 4.17
CA THR A 95 9.13 22.52 3.79
C THR A 95 9.89 22.73 2.47
N PHE A 96 11.06 22.09 2.30
CA PHE A 96 11.82 22.17 1.04
C PHE A 96 11.04 21.58 -0.14
N LEU A 97 10.46 20.40 0.03
CA LEU A 97 9.69 19.72 -1.01
C LEU A 97 8.45 20.53 -1.41
N TYR A 98 7.77 21.15 -0.45
CA TYR A 98 6.64 22.04 -0.70
C TYR A 98 7.02 23.21 -1.61
N PHE A 99 8.08 23.96 -1.26
CA PHE A 99 8.53 25.08 -2.08
C PHE A 99 9.04 24.63 -3.46
N TYR A 100 9.72 23.48 -3.53
CA TYR A 100 10.19 22.93 -4.79
C TYR A 100 9.03 22.54 -5.70
N ALA A 101 8.04 21.82 -5.17
CA ALA A 101 6.85 21.41 -5.90
C ALA A 101 6.07 22.62 -6.45
N LYS A 102 5.96 23.71 -5.68
CA LYS A 102 5.32 24.95 -6.14
C LYS A 102 6.03 25.63 -7.33
N LYS A 103 7.35 25.40 -7.47
CA LYS A 103 8.16 25.96 -8.56
C LYS A 103 8.10 25.12 -9.83
N VAL A 104 7.90 23.80 -9.71
CA VAL A 104 7.82 22.89 -10.85
C VAL A 104 6.48 23.09 -11.54
N LYS A 105 6.53 23.56 -12.78
CA LYS A 105 5.35 23.72 -13.64
C LYS A 105 5.47 22.81 -14.84
N GLY A 106 4.37 22.14 -15.18
CA GLY A 106 4.24 21.32 -16.38
C GLY A 106 2.98 21.71 -17.14
N LYS A 107 3.04 21.74 -18.47
CA LYS A 107 1.86 21.90 -19.31
C LYS A 107 1.21 20.54 -19.54
N LEU A 108 -0.12 20.49 -19.47
CA LEU A 108 -0.87 19.29 -19.79
C LEU A 108 -1.07 19.16 -21.30
N ASP A 109 -0.69 18.01 -21.85
CA ASP A 109 -0.95 17.66 -23.24
C ASP A 109 -2.41 17.25 -23.47
N ASP A 110 -3.07 16.72 -22.44
CA ASP A 110 -4.46 16.24 -22.41
C ASP A 110 -5.14 16.57 -21.07
N ASP A 111 -6.47 16.45 -21.02
CA ASP A 111 -7.24 16.64 -19.79
C ASP A 111 -6.86 15.60 -18.73
N TRP A 112 -6.53 16.06 -17.51
CA TRP A 112 -6.18 15.18 -16.41
C TRP A 112 -7.34 15.09 -15.41
N MET A 113 -8.07 13.99 -15.49
CA MET A 113 -9.12 13.63 -14.54
C MET A 113 -8.85 12.27 -13.88
N SER A 114 -9.14 12.16 -12.58
CA SER A 114 -9.00 10.92 -11.82
C SER A 114 -10.14 10.79 -10.83
N TYR A 115 -10.83 9.64 -10.78
CA TYR A 115 -11.99 9.40 -9.91
C TYR A 115 -13.05 10.53 -9.95
N SER A 116 -13.37 11.01 -11.16
CA SER A 116 -14.31 12.13 -11.39
C SER A 116 -13.87 13.48 -10.82
N LEU A 117 -12.60 13.61 -10.43
CA LEU A 117 -11.97 14.85 -10.00
C LEU A 117 -11.09 15.40 -11.12
N THR A 118 -11.37 16.63 -11.55
CA THR A 118 -10.54 17.34 -12.52
C THR A 118 -9.32 17.92 -11.81
N ILE A 119 -8.14 17.42 -12.16
CA ILE A 119 -6.86 17.92 -11.63
C ILE A 119 -6.37 19.08 -12.51
N GLY A 120 -6.49 18.93 -13.84
CA GLY A 120 -6.14 19.97 -14.80
C GLY A 120 -6.80 19.72 -16.15
N ILE A 121 -6.85 20.78 -16.97
CA ILE A 121 -7.40 20.75 -18.33
C ILE A 121 -6.24 20.89 -19.32
N ARG A 122 -6.41 20.40 -20.53
CA ARG A 122 -5.43 20.54 -21.61
C ARG A 122 -4.93 21.99 -21.74
N VAL A 123 -3.63 22.14 -21.99
CA VAL A 123 -2.91 23.43 -22.13
C VAL A 123 -2.73 24.21 -20.81
N THR A 124 -3.37 23.81 -19.70
CA THR A 124 -3.13 24.45 -18.41
C THR A 124 -1.74 24.12 -17.87
N GLU A 125 -1.11 25.10 -17.20
CA GLU A 125 0.08 24.85 -16.39
C GLU A 125 -0.36 24.36 -15.02
N VAL A 126 0.06 23.15 -14.65
CA VAL A 126 -0.16 22.60 -13.30
C VAL A 126 1.16 22.44 -12.57
N THR A 127 1.04 22.40 -11.26
CA THR A 127 2.08 22.05 -10.31
C THR A 127 1.76 20.70 -9.68
N PRO A 128 2.77 19.97 -9.17
CA PRO A 128 2.54 18.76 -8.38
C PRO A 128 1.64 18.96 -7.13
N LEU A 129 1.42 20.21 -6.68
CA LEU A 129 0.55 20.51 -5.55
C LEU A 129 -0.94 20.56 -5.94
N ASP A 130 -1.29 20.70 -7.22
CA ASP A 130 -2.68 20.78 -7.68
C ASP A 130 -3.47 19.47 -7.47
N ILE A 131 -2.79 18.38 -7.12
CA ILE A 131 -3.40 17.10 -6.78
C ILE A 131 -3.97 17.12 -5.36
N ILE A 132 -3.62 18.12 -4.55
CA ILE A 132 -3.83 18.19 -3.11
C ILE A 132 -4.64 19.46 -2.78
N GLN A 133 -5.35 19.45 -1.66
CA GLN A 133 -5.94 20.64 -1.05
C GLN A 133 -5.02 21.12 0.08
N GLU A 134 -4.56 22.38 -0.01
CA GLU A 134 -3.79 23.02 1.06
C GLU A 134 -4.73 23.41 2.21
N ASP A 135 -4.39 23.00 3.44
CA ASP A 135 -4.98 23.58 4.64
C ASP A 135 -4.17 24.82 5.05
N TYR A 136 -4.85 25.97 5.21
CA TYR A 136 -4.27 27.21 5.72
C TYR A 136 -4.23 27.26 7.25
#